data_AF-A0A852G1H8-F1
#
_entry.id   AF-A0A852G1H8-F1
#
_cell.length_a   1.000
_cell.length_b   1.000
_cell.length_c   1.000
_cell.angle_alpha   90.00
_cell.angle_beta   90.00
_cell.angle_gamma   90.00
#
_symmetry.space_group_name_H-M   'P 1'
#
loop_
_entity.id
_entity.type
_entity.pdbx_description
1 polymer ?
#
loop_
_entity_poly.entity_id
_entity_poly.type
_entity_poly.pdbx_seq_one_letter_code
_entity_poly.pdbx_strand_id
1 'polypeptide(L)'
;MWWFQQGLSVLPVALVVWSAASFVFSYITAIVLHHVDPLVPYISDTGTIPPERCLFGIMLNISTFLGMATMYVRYKQVYALNPEKSKILKLNKIGLTLGLMSCFGLCIIANFQKCILYYIHVVGACLTFGVGAIYMLVQTVLSYLMQPEVHSKDIFWIRLTVLLWCCSSIVSSIL
;
A
#
# COMPACT_ATOMS: atom_id res chain seq x y z
N MET A 1 4.16 20.35 -19.27
CA MET A 1 3.88 19.65 -17.99
C MET A 1 3.74 18.12 -18.10
N TRP A 2 3.78 17.52 -19.30
CA TRP A 2 3.49 16.08 -19.49
C TRP A 2 4.63 15.15 -19.04
N TRP A 3 5.89 15.57 -19.17
CA TRP A 3 7.05 14.80 -18.71
C TRP A 3 7.04 14.56 -17.18
N PHE A 4 6.50 15.50 -16.40
CA PHE A 4 6.46 15.42 -14.95
C PHE A 4 5.48 14.33 -14.51
N GLN A 5 4.39 14.10 -15.24
CA GLN A 5 3.42 13.06 -14.90
C GLN A 5 3.89 11.64 -15.29
N GLN A 6 4.65 11.50 -16.39
CA GLN A 6 5.15 10.19 -16.83
C GLN A 6 6.32 9.66 -15.99
N GLY A 7 7.20 10.53 -15.47
CA GLY A 7 8.29 10.10 -14.58
C GLY A 7 7.83 9.73 -13.17
N LEU A 8 6.72 10.32 -12.70
CA LEU A 8 6.23 10.10 -11.33
C LEU A 8 5.43 8.81 -11.14
N SER A 9 5.01 8.14 -12.22
CA SER A 9 4.33 6.84 -12.15
C SER A 9 5.30 5.68 -11.86
N VAL A 10 6.61 5.89 -12.03
CA VAL A 10 7.63 4.86 -11.74
C VAL A 10 7.57 4.41 -10.29
N LEU A 11 7.36 5.33 -9.34
CA LEU A 11 7.29 5.00 -7.91
C LEU A 11 6.11 4.08 -7.56
N PRO A 12 4.84 4.41 -7.87
CA PRO A 12 3.73 3.50 -7.58
C PRO A 12 3.82 2.18 -8.37
N VAL A 13 4.34 2.20 -9.59
CA VAL A 13 4.56 0.96 -10.36
C VAL A 13 5.62 0.09 -9.68
N ALA A 14 6.77 0.67 -9.32
CA ALA A 14 7.83 -0.03 -8.60
C ALA A 14 7.34 -0.58 -7.26
N LEU A 15 6.54 0.19 -6.52
CA LEU A 15 5.92 -0.26 -5.27
C LEU A 15 5.08 -1.51 -5.48
N VAL A 16 4.18 -1.51 -6.48
CA VAL A 16 3.28 -2.64 -6.74
C VAL A 16 4.07 -3.87 -7.19
N VAL A 17 4.98 -3.69 -8.16
CA VAL A 17 5.79 -4.78 -8.71
C VAL A 17 6.69 -5.38 -7.62
N TRP A 18 7.35 -4.54 -6.83
CA TRP A 18 8.24 -4.99 -5.77
C TRP A 18 7.49 -5.66 -4.61
N SER A 19 6.33 -5.12 -4.23
CA SER A 19 5.47 -5.75 -3.21
C SER A 19 4.98 -7.11 -3.68
N ALA A 20 4.50 -7.22 -4.93
CA ALA A 20 4.10 -8.50 -5.50
C ALA A 20 5.27 -9.50 -5.55
N ALA A 21 6.45 -9.05 -5.97
CA ALA A 21 7.65 -9.85 -5.99
C ALA A 21 8.02 -10.37 -4.59
N SER A 22 7.81 -9.59 -3.53
CA SER A 22 8.10 -10.03 -2.16
C SER A 22 7.37 -11.31 -1.77
N PHE A 23 6.08 -11.41 -2.12
CA PHE A 23 5.28 -12.61 -1.89
C PHE A 23 5.72 -13.78 -2.77
N VAL A 24 6.06 -13.52 -4.04
CA VAL A 24 6.48 -14.57 -4.98
C VAL A 24 7.84 -15.17 -4.55
N PHE A 25 8.83 -14.33 -4.22
CA PHE A 25 10.15 -14.82 -3.84
C PHE A 25 10.15 -15.53 -2.48
N SER A 26 9.39 -15.03 -1.49
CA SER A 26 9.26 -15.73 -0.21
C SER A 26 8.60 -17.10 -0.38
N TYR A 27 7.56 -17.18 -1.21
CA TYR A 27 6.86 -18.41 -1.55
C TYR A 27 7.76 -19.43 -2.25
N ILE A 28 8.47 -19.01 -3.30
CA ILE A 28 9.40 -19.90 -4.03
C ILE A 28 10.48 -20.43 -3.07
N THR A 29 11.03 -19.57 -2.22
CA THR A 29 12.06 -19.97 -1.23
C THR A 29 11.51 -21.01 -0.26
N ALA A 30 10.29 -20.80 0.27
CA ALA A 30 9.64 -21.74 1.19
C ALA A 30 9.38 -23.11 0.54
N ILE A 31 9.01 -23.15 -0.75
CA ILE A 31 8.82 -24.40 -1.49
C ILE A 31 10.15 -25.12 -1.73
N VAL A 32 11.17 -24.40 -2.20
CA VAL A 32 12.49 -24.99 -2.51
C VAL A 32 13.13 -25.61 -1.27
N LEU A 33 12.86 -25.03 -0.09
CA LEU A 33 13.35 -25.55 1.20
C LEU A 33 12.40 -26.55 1.87
N HIS A 34 11.29 -26.92 1.20
CA HIS A 34 10.29 -27.85 1.72
C HIS A 34 9.64 -27.42 3.05
N HIS A 35 9.56 -26.11 3.31
CA HIS A 35 8.90 -25.57 4.50
C HIS A 35 7.38 -25.50 4.37
N VAL A 36 6.85 -25.48 3.13
CA VAL A 36 5.41 -25.40 2.85
C VAL A 36 5.02 -26.36 1.71
N ASP A 37 3.77 -26.81 1.71
CA ASP A 37 3.21 -27.62 0.62
C ASP A 37 3.04 -26.77 -0.66
N PRO A 38 3.49 -27.21 -1.84
CA PRO A 38 3.35 -26.45 -3.08
C PRO A 38 1.91 -26.19 -3.55
N LEU A 39 0.92 -26.97 -3.11
CA LEU A 39 -0.45 -26.93 -3.65
C LEU A 39 -1.42 -26.06 -2.83
N VAL A 40 -1.22 -25.91 -1.52
CA VAL A 40 -2.18 -25.24 -0.60
C VAL A 40 -1.57 -24.43 0.56
N PRO A 41 -0.48 -23.64 0.42
CA PRO A 41 0.08 -22.95 1.57
C PRO A 41 -0.56 -21.57 1.78
N TYR A 42 -0.72 -21.13 3.03
CA TYR A 42 -1.10 -19.74 3.30
C TYR A 42 0.12 -18.82 3.13
N ILE A 43 -0.09 -17.63 2.56
CA ILE A 43 0.98 -16.63 2.41
C ILE A 43 1.64 -16.31 3.76
N SER A 44 0.89 -16.35 4.86
CA SER A 44 1.40 -16.14 6.21
C SER A 44 2.44 -17.18 6.65
N ASP A 45 2.39 -18.40 6.11
CA ASP A 45 3.28 -19.49 6.52
C ASP A 45 4.70 -19.26 5.97
N THR A 46 4.80 -18.64 4.79
CA THR A 46 6.07 -18.22 4.16
C THR A 46 6.80 -17.11 4.92
N GLY A 47 6.15 -16.51 5.94
CA GLY A 47 6.75 -15.48 6.80
C GLY A 47 7.26 -16.00 8.15
N THR A 48 7.28 -17.32 8.38
CA THR A 48 7.52 -17.88 9.72
C THR A 48 8.94 -18.39 9.94
N ILE A 49 9.53 -19.02 8.92
CA ILE A 49 10.83 -19.73 9.02
C ILE A 49 11.92 -18.97 8.25
N PRO A 50 13.16 -18.88 8.76
CA PRO A 50 14.32 -18.44 7.97
C PRO A 50 14.71 -19.46 6.90
N PRO A 51 15.19 -19.03 5.72
CA PRO A 51 15.55 -17.65 5.34
C PRO A 51 14.40 -16.83 4.72
N GLU A 52 13.31 -17.45 4.29
CA GLU A 52 12.22 -16.78 3.53
C GLU A 52 11.57 -15.63 4.31
N ARG A 53 11.43 -15.77 5.64
CA ARG A 53 10.91 -14.67 6.48
C ARG A 53 11.83 -13.45 6.46
N CYS A 54 13.14 -13.66 6.42
CA CYS A 54 14.13 -12.58 6.44
C CYS A 54 14.16 -11.87 5.09
N LEU A 55 14.09 -12.65 4.00
CA LEU A 55 13.94 -12.13 2.65
C LEU A 55 12.66 -11.29 2.52
N PHE A 56 11.54 -11.85 2.96
CA PHE A 56 10.23 -11.17 2.95
C PHE A 56 10.27 -9.85 3.73
N GLY A 57 10.83 -9.87 4.95
CA GLY A 57 10.98 -8.67 5.78
C GLY A 57 11.81 -7.56 5.12
N ILE A 58 12.97 -7.89 4.53
CA ILE A 58 13.79 -6.90 3.81
C ILE A 58 13.03 -6.32 2.62
N MET A 59 12.36 -7.17 1.84
CA MET A 59 11.61 -6.71 0.66
C MET A 59 10.39 -5.84 1.04
N LEU A 60 9.69 -6.16 2.12
CA LEU A 60 8.59 -5.32 2.64
C LEU A 60 9.09 -4.01 3.26
N ASN A 61 10.28 -3.99 3.86
CA ASN A 61 10.91 -2.74 4.30
C ASN A 61 11.21 -1.84 3.09
N ILE A 62 11.74 -2.37 1.98
CA ILE A 62 11.92 -1.61 0.74
C ILE A 62 10.56 -1.10 0.21
N SER A 63 9.54 -1.95 0.22
CA SER A 63 8.17 -1.57 -0.16
C SER A 63 7.63 -0.42 0.71
N THR A 64 7.94 -0.41 2.00
CA THR A 64 7.61 0.70 2.90
C THR A 64 8.21 2.03 2.42
N PHE A 65 9.50 2.05 2.07
CA PHE A 65 10.14 3.28 1.57
C PHE A 65 9.59 3.73 0.23
N LEU A 66 9.35 2.80 -0.70
CA LEU A 66 8.68 3.08 -1.98
C LEU A 66 7.25 3.62 -1.76
N GLY A 67 6.54 3.07 -0.78
CA GLY A 67 5.24 3.53 -0.32
C GLY A 67 5.28 4.97 0.15
N MET A 68 6.16 5.28 1.12
CA MET A 68 6.32 6.63 1.64
C MET A 68 6.66 7.64 0.53
N ALA A 69 7.59 7.29 -0.36
CA ALA A 69 7.96 8.13 -1.50
C ALA A 69 6.75 8.37 -2.43
N THR A 70 5.97 7.33 -2.72
CA THR A 70 4.75 7.42 -3.53
C THR A 70 3.71 8.34 -2.89
N MET A 71 3.45 8.20 -1.59
CA MET A 71 2.50 9.06 -0.86
C MET A 71 2.94 10.52 -0.86
N TYR A 72 4.24 10.76 -0.65
CA TYR A 72 4.82 12.11 -0.67
C TYR A 72 4.75 12.76 -2.05
N VAL A 73 5.11 12.02 -3.10
CA VAL A 73 5.01 12.49 -4.49
C VAL A 73 3.56 12.83 -4.84
N ARG A 74 2.61 11.97 -4.46
CA ARG A 74 1.18 12.24 -4.67
C ARG A 74 0.74 13.52 -3.95
N TYR A 75 1.18 13.72 -2.70
CA TYR A 75 0.92 14.95 -1.96
C TYR A 75 1.45 16.19 -2.70
N LYS A 76 2.70 16.16 -3.17
CA LYS A 76 3.31 17.27 -3.91
C LYS A 76 2.60 17.51 -5.24
N GLN A 77 2.18 16.46 -5.94
CA GLN A 77 1.42 16.55 -7.18
C GLN A 77 0.08 17.27 -6.97
N VAL A 78 -0.71 16.87 -5.97
CA VAL A 78 -2.01 17.48 -5.67
C VAL A 78 -1.85 18.95 -5.24
N TYR A 79 -0.81 19.25 -4.45
CA TYR A 79 -0.47 20.62 -4.05
C TYR A 79 -0.15 21.50 -5.26
N ALA A 80 0.70 21.03 -6.17
CA ALA A 80 1.11 21.79 -7.36
C ALA A 80 -0.04 22.03 -8.35
N LEU A 81 -1.01 21.11 -8.43
CA LEU A 81 -2.16 21.22 -9.34
C LEU A 81 -3.33 22.02 -8.76
N ASN A 82 -3.36 22.29 -7.45
CA ASN A 82 -4.48 22.97 -6.78
C ASN A 82 -4.02 23.99 -5.73
N PRO A 83 -3.09 24.92 -6.05
CA PRO A 83 -2.46 25.79 -5.05
C PRO A 83 -3.45 26.72 -4.32
N GLU A 84 -4.56 27.09 -4.96
CA GLU A 84 -5.54 28.04 -4.40
C GLU A 84 -6.71 27.36 -3.70
N LYS A 85 -6.87 26.04 -3.84
CA LYS A 85 -8.03 25.31 -3.31
C LYS A 85 -7.77 24.80 -1.90
N SER A 86 -7.94 25.68 -0.90
CA SER A 86 -7.68 25.42 0.52
C SER A 86 -8.30 24.10 1.04
N LYS A 87 -9.54 23.77 0.66
CA LYS A 87 -10.21 22.51 1.04
C LYS A 87 -9.47 21.27 0.52
N ILE A 88 -9.03 21.28 -0.74
CA ILE A 88 -8.26 20.19 -1.37
C ILE A 88 -6.91 20.06 -0.67
N LEU A 89 -6.23 21.18 -0.38
CA LEU A 89 -4.94 21.16 0.29
C LEU A 89 -5.01 20.59 1.71
N LYS A 90 -6.07 20.90 2.48
CA LYS A 90 -6.30 20.31 3.81
C LYS A 90 -6.51 18.80 3.72
N LEU A 91 -7.38 18.33 2.82
CA LEU A 91 -7.60 16.91 2.60
C LEU A 91 -6.34 16.19 2.10
N ASN A 92 -5.53 16.85 1.26
CA ASN A 92 -4.28 16.32 0.77
C ASN A 92 -3.25 16.11 1.90
N LYS A 93 -3.16 17.05 2.87
CA LYS A 93 -2.33 16.88 4.07
C LYS A 93 -2.81 15.71 4.94
N ILE A 94 -4.13 15.59 5.16
CA ILE A 94 -4.71 14.44 5.88
C ILE A 94 -4.36 13.13 5.15
N GLY A 95 -4.51 13.11 3.83
CA GLY A 95 -4.13 11.98 2.99
C GLY A 95 -2.65 11.61 3.13
N LEU A 96 -1.74 12.59 3.15
CA LEU A 96 -0.31 12.31 3.39
C LEU A 96 -0.10 11.63 4.74
N THR A 97 -0.68 12.17 5.82
CA THR A 97 -0.54 11.59 7.15
C THR A 97 -1.06 10.15 7.20
N LEU A 98 -2.26 9.89 6.67
CA LEU A 98 -2.84 8.54 6.62
C LEU A 98 -1.98 7.58 5.79
N GLY A 99 -1.47 8.03 4.63
CA GLY A 99 -0.59 7.22 3.78
C GLY A 99 0.72 6.84 4.48
N LEU A 100 1.34 7.79 5.20
CA LEU A 100 2.56 7.53 5.98
C LEU A 100 2.28 6.59 7.17
N MET A 101 1.14 6.75 7.86
CA MET A 101 0.71 5.83 8.92
C MET A 101 0.50 4.40 8.38
N SER A 102 -0.09 4.26 7.20
CA SER A 102 -0.25 2.95 6.54
C SER A 102 1.10 2.33 6.17
N CYS A 103 2.04 3.12 5.64
CA CYS A 103 3.41 2.65 5.37
C CYS A 103 4.14 2.25 6.66
N PHE A 104 3.93 2.97 7.76
CA PHE A 104 4.48 2.58 9.06
C PHE A 104 3.90 1.24 9.54
N GLY A 105 2.60 1.00 9.31
CA GLY A 105 2.01 -0.33 9.52
C GLY A 105 2.74 -1.42 8.72
N LEU A 106 3.08 -1.14 7.45
CA LEU A 106 3.79 -2.07 6.58
C LEU A 106 5.19 -2.42 7.15
N CYS A 107 5.88 -1.44 7.72
CA CYS A 107 7.12 -1.65 8.45
C CYS A 107 6.93 -2.57 9.67
N ILE A 108 5.85 -2.38 10.43
CA ILE A 108 5.57 -3.24 11.60
C ILE A 108 5.36 -4.68 11.14
N ILE A 109 4.49 -4.93 10.15
CA ILE A 109 4.23 -6.31 9.70
C ILE A 109 5.47 -6.99 9.08
N ALA A 110 6.38 -6.19 8.49
CA ALA A 110 7.62 -6.69 7.92
C ALA A 110 8.61 -7.21 8.98
N ASN A 111 8.59 -6.64 10.19
CA ASN A 111 9.59 -6.90 11.22
C ASN A 111 9.05 -7.67 12.43
N PHE A 112 7.75 -7.59 12.71
CA PHE A 112 7.11 -8.27 13.84
C PHE A 112 6.23 -9.41 13.34
N GLN A 113 6.69 -10.64 13.51
CA GLN A 113 6.00 -11.83 13.01
C GLN A 113 4.79 -12.18 13.89
N LYS A 114 3.70 -12.61 13.23
CA LYS A 114 2.45 -13.03 13.88
C LYS A 114 2.66 -14.10 14.97
N CYS A 115 3.55 -15.06 14.74
CA CYS A 115 3.79 -16.19 15.64
C CYS A 115 4.52 -15.81 16.94
N ILE A 116 5.25 -14.70 16.95
CA ILE A 116 6.05 -14.26 18.12
C ILE A 116 5.37 -13.12 18.85
N LEU A 117 4.90 -12.11 18.11
CA LEU A 117 4.30 -10.89 18.67
C LEU A 117 2.96 -10.59 17.99
N TYR A 118 1.99 -11.47 18.22
CA TYR A 118 0.65 -11.41 17.62
C TYR A 118 0.01 -10.02 17.70
N TYR A 119 -0.05 -9.42 18.90
CA TYR A 119 -0.72 -8.14 19.10
C TYR A 119 -0.06 -7.00 18.29
N ILE A 120 1.27 -6.94 18.26
CA ILE A 120 2.00 -5.92 17.50
C ILE A 120 1.79 -6.13 16.00
N HIS A 121 1.84 -7.39 15.55
CA HIS A 121 1.57 -7.73 14.15
C HIS A 121 0.16 -7.30 13.72
N VAL A 122 -0.86 -7.57 14.55
CA VAL A 122 -2.24 -7.16 14.28
C VAL A 122 -2.37 -5.63 14.24
N VAL A 123 -1.72 -4.90 15.15
CA VAL A 123 -1.67 -3.43 15.09
C VAL A 123 -1.05 -2.97 13.77
N GLY A 124 0.06 -3.58 13.34
CA GLY A 124 0.68 -3.32 12.04
C GLY A 124 -0.27 -3.57 10.86
N ALA A 125 -1.03 -4.68 10.90
CA ALA A 125 -2.01 -5.01 9.88
C ALA A 125 -3.17 -4.01 9.84
N CYS A 126 -3.72 -3.62 11.00
CA CYS A 126 -4.76 -2.60 11.10
C CYS A 126 -4.28 -1.24 10.56
N LEU A 127 -3.05 -0.84 10.86
CA LEU A 127 -2.45 0.36 10.30
C LEU A 127 -2.27 0.25 8.78
N THR A 128 -1.71 -0.87 8.30
CA THR A 128 -1.45 -1.06 6.87
C THR A 128 -2.75 -1.03 6.06
N PHE A 129 -3.69 -1.91 6.40
CA PHE A 129 -4.89 -2.16 5.59
C PHE A 129 -6.06 -1.25 5.97
N GLY A 130 -6.32 -1.08 7.27
CA GLY A 130 -7.43 -0.24 7.75
C GLY A 130 -7.19 1.24 7.46
N VAL A 131 -6.07 1.80 7.93
CA VAL A 131 -5.71 3.20 7.63
C VAL A 131 -5.43 3.39 6.13
N GLY A 132 -4.87 2.37 5.46
CA GLY A 132 -4.72 2.35 4.00
C GLY A 132 -6.04 2.48 3.24
N ALA A 133 -7.11 1.80 3.67
CA ALA A 133 -8.44 1.93 3.07
C ALA A 133 -9.02 3.34 3.26
N ILE A 134 -8.83 3.94 4.46
CA ILE A 134 -9.24 5.34 4.71
C ILE A 134 -8.43 6.30 3.83
N TYR A 135 -7.13 6.07 3.66
CA TYR A 135 -6.31 6.82 2.71
C TYR A 135 -6.86 6.73 1.28
N MET A 136 -7.23 5.53 0.81
CA MET A 136 -7.82 5.36 -0.51
C MET A 136 -9.14 6.10 -0.66
N LEU A 137 -10.01 6.08 0.36
CA LEU A 137 -11.23 6.87 0.38
C LEU A 137 -10.93 8.37 0.23
N VAL A 138 -9.98 8.91 1.00
CA VAL A 138 -9.56 10.32 0.88
C VAL A 138 -9.03 10.63 -0.52
N GLN A 139 -8.24 9.72 -1.11
CA GLN A 139 -7.74 9.86 -2.49
C GLN A 139 -8.85 9.80 -3.55
N THR A 140 -9.91 9.03 -3.34
CA THR A 140 -11.09 8.98 -4.21
C THR A 140 -11.89 10.28 -4.11
N VAL A 141 -12.11 10.79 -2.90
CA VAL A 141 -12.76 12.09 -2.68
C VAL A 141 -11.94 13.24 -3.30
N LEU A 142 -10.62 13.25 -3.10
CA LEU A 142 -9.73 14.23 -3.74
C LEU A 142 -9.85 14.18 -5.27
N SER A 143 -9.90 12.98 -5.86
CA SER A 143 -10.11 12.85 -7.30
C SER A 143 -11.46 13.40 -7.76
N TYR A 144 -12.54 13.18 -7.01
CA TYR A 144 -13.83 13.81 -7.33
C TYR A 144 -13.74 15.35 -7.28
N LEU A 145 -13.09 15.91 -6.26
CA LEU A 145 -12.96 17.37 -6.09
C LEU A 145 -12.04 18.04 -7.12
N MET A 146 -11.16 17.28 -7.76
CA MET A 146 -10.23 17.75 -8.79
C MET A 146 -10.83 17.67 -10.21
N GLN A 147 -12.02 17.11 -10.36
CA GLN A 147 -12.76 17.07 -11.63
C GLN A 147 -13.56 18.37 -11.86
N PRO A 148 -13.77 18.77 -13.13
CA PRO A 148 -13.15 18.24 -14.35
C PRO A 148 -11.80 18.90 -14.68
N GLU A 149 -11.38 19.90 -13.90
CA GLU A 149 -10.26 20.80 -14.23
C GLU A 149 -8.91 20.09 -14.37
N VAL A 150 -8.64 19.07 -13.55
CA VAL A 150 -7.33 18.38 -13.53
C VAL A 150 -7.35 17.05 -14.27
N HIS A 151 -8.45 16.30 -14.18
CA HIS A 151 -8.56 14.97 -14.81
C HIS A 151 -10.00 14.56 -15.11
N SER A 152 -10.17 13.52 -15.93
CA SER A 152 -11.48 13.00 -16.34
C SER A 152 -12.25 12.33 -15.20
N LYS A 153 -13.54 12.07 -15.44
CA LYS A 153 -14.44 11.32 -14.56
C LYS A 153 -13.98 9.88 -14.32
N ASP A 154 -13.28 9.29 -15.28
CA ASP A 154 -12.85 7.89 -15.25
C ASP A 154 -11.89 7.61 -14.10
N ILE A 155 -11.00 8.55 -13.77
CA ILE A 155 -10.06 8.39 -12.64
C ILE A 155 -10.79 8.21 -11.30
N PHE A 156 -11.90 8.93 -11.10
CA PHE A 156 -12.72 8.76 -9.89
C PHE A 156 -13.34 7.36 -9.84
N TRP A 157 -13.93 6.90 -10.95
CA TRP A 157 -14.55 5.58 -11.03
C TRP A 157 -13.53 4.46 -10.79
N ILE A 158 -12.35 4.55 -11.41
CA ILE A 158 -11.26 3.57 -11.19
C ILE A 158 -10.88 3.53 -9.70
N ARG A 159 -10.67 4.68 -9.06
CA ARG A 159 -10.31 4.74 -7.64
C ARG A 159 -11.42 4.23 -6.72
N LEU A 160 -12.68 4.51 -7.06
CA LEU A 160 -13.83 3.99 -6.33
C LEU A 160 -13.92 2.47 -6.44
N THR A 161 -13.74 1.90 -7.63
CA THR A 161 -13.73 0.45 -7.83
C THR A 161 -12.62 -0.23 -7.04
N VAL A 162 -11.40 0.33 -7.05
CA VAL A 162 -10.27 -0.20 -6.26
C VAL A 162 -10.53 -0.10 -4.75
N LEU A 163 -11.16 0.99 -4.29
CA LEU A 163 -11.57 1.13 -2.89
C LEU A 163 -12.58 0.05 -2.48
N LEU A 164 -13.63 -0.15 -3.29
CA LEU A 164 -14.64 -1.16 -3.02
C LEU A 164 -14.04 -2.57 -2.99
N TRP A 165 -13.19 -2.89 -3.98
CA TRP A 165 -12.45 -4.15 -4.02
C TRP A 165 -11.61 -4.38 -2.75
N CYS A 166 -10.89 -3.35 -2.30
CA CYS A 166 -10.08 -3.41 -1.09
C CYS A 166 -10.95 -3.62 0.16
N CYS A 167 -12.05 -2.88 0.32
CA CYS A 167 -12.97 -3.07 1.44
C CYS A 167 -13.57 -4.48 1.45
N SER A 168 -14.00 -4.99 0.30
CA SER A 168 -14.50 -6.37 0.18
C SER A 168 -13.43 -7.39 0.54
N SER A 169 -12.18 -7.19 0.12
CA SER A 169 -11.05 -8.07 0.45
C SER A 169 -10.76 -8.08 1.96
N ILE A 170 -10.78 -6.90 2.60
CA ILE A 170 -10.59 -6.78 4.06
C ILE A 170 -11.72 -7.48 4.81
N VAL A 171 -12.99 -7.25 4.42
CA VAL A 171 -14.14 -7.91 5.05
C VAL A 171 -14.05 -9.44 4.89
N SER A 172 -13.72 -9.92 3.70
CA SER A 172 -13.54 -11.34 3.44
C SER A 172 -12.38 -11.97 4.23
N SER A 173 -11.40 -11.19 4.68
CA SER A 173 -10.29 -11.69 5.50
C SER A 173 -10.61 -11.79 6.99
N ILE A 174 -11.72 -11.16 7.43
CA ILE A 174 -12.17 -11.13 8.82
C ILE A 174 -13.29 -12.15 9.07
N LEU A 175 -14.14 -12.38 8.06
CA LEU A 175 -15.20 -13.40 8.06
C LEU A 175 -14.61 -14.80 7.88
#